data_AF-A0A9C7EKA3-F1
#
_entry.id   AF-A0A9C7EKA3-F1
#
_cell.length_a   1.000
_cell.length_b   1.000
_cell.length_c   1.000
_cell.angle_alpha   90.00
_cell.angle_beta   90.00
_cell.angle_gamma   90.00
#
_symmetry.space_group_name_H-M   'P 1'
#
loop_
_entity.id
_entity.type
_entity.pdbx_description
1 polymer ?
#
loop_
_entity_poly.entity_id
_entity_poly.type
_entity_poly.pdbx_seq_one_letter_code
_entity_poly.pdbx_strand_id
1 'polypeptide(L)'
;MLPAPSLDIRQRDSQELFLALPIHYNEPFTIWYLHSIARRPVEEKLHLAPQGALVVDATIWDMNGTGLPYGPDPGMKFELKDGKYILTNMNRVFPEVVMAIGWVAEHRLIYQGRSLPLARLAPPGTAIRLQVGRHPRWVLAYNHLRWLLLSQKPAPAQKGVE
;
A
#
# COMPACT_ATOMS: atom_id res chain seq x y z
N MET A 1 0.99 27.08 -11.40
CA MET A 1 1.14 25.64 -11.72
C MET A 1 0.13 24.86 -10.89
N LEU A 2 -0.79 24.11 -11.50
CA LEU A 2 -1.88 23.44 -10.76
C LEU A 2 -1.33 22.29 -9.88
N PRO A 3 -1.82 22.16 -8.63
CA PRO A 3 -1.50 21.02 -7.77
C PRO A 3 -1.92 19.70 -8.39
N ALA A 4 -1.05 18.70 -8.30
CA ALA A 4 -1.28 17.35 -8.80
C ALA A 4 -1.53 16.36 -7.64
N PRO A 5 -2.26 15.26 -7.88
CA PRO A 5 -2.55 14.27 -6.84
C PRO A 5 -1.29 13.56 -6.34
N SER A 6 -1.36 13.13 -5.08
CA SER A 6 -0.34 12.32 -4.43
C SER A 6 -0.96 11.32 -3.46
N LEU A 7 -0.21 10.26 -3.17
CA LEU A 7 -0.36 9.48 -1.95
C LEU A 7 0.50 10.14 -0.87
N ASP A 8 -0.16 10.73 0.12
CA ASP A 8 0.50 11.29 1.30
C ASP A 8 0.64 10.21 2.36
N ILE A 9 1.87 10.04 2.88
CA ILE A 9 2.16 9.24 4.07
C ILE A 9 2.53 10.21 5.19
N ARG A 10 1.70 10.24 6.23
CA ARG A 10 1.85 11.15 7.37
C ARG A 10 1.93 10.41 8.69
N GLN A 11 2.53 11.01 9.69
CA GLN A 11 2.35 10.58 11.08
C GLN A 11 0.89 10.89 11.49
N ARG A 12 0.21 9.94 12.15
CA ARG A 12 -1.23 10.03 12.47
C ARG A 12 -1.63 11.23 13.35
N ASP A 13 -0.89 11.47 14.43
CA ASP A 13 -1.17 12.48 15.45
C ASP A 13 -0.57 13.86 15.11
N SER A 14 0.73 13.94 14.76
CA SER A 14 1.41 15.20 14.46
C SER A 14 1.11 15.73 13.05
N GLN A 15 0.54 14.90 12.17
CA GLN A 15 0.28 15.21 10.76
C GLN A 15 1.54 15.52 9.93
N GLU A 16 2.73 15.23 10.49
CA GLU A 16 4.01 15.39 9.80
C GLU A 16 4.01 14.59 8.48
N LEU A 17 4.37 15.24 7.38
CA LEU A 17 4.43 14.62 6.06
C LEU A 17 5.77 13.92 5.85
N PHE A 18 5.77 12.60 5.88
CA PHE A 18 6.97 11.80 5.60
C PHE A 18 7.29 11.72 4.11
N LEU A 19 6.26 11.52 3.28
CA LEU A 19 6.38 11.41 1.83
C LEU A 19 5.07 11.82 1.14
N ALA A 20 5.17 12.56 0.04
CA ALA A 20 4.07 12.80 -0.90
C ALA A 20 4.41 12.21 -2.27
N LEU A 21 4.02 10.97 -2.53
CA LEU A 21 4.35 10.25 -3.75
C LEU A 21 3.38 10.66 -4.88
N PRO A 22 3.84 11.23 -6.01
CA PRO A 22 2.97 11.48 -7.15
C PRO A 22 2.40 10.16 -7.71
N ILE A 23 1.08 10.01 -7.64
CA ILE A 23 0.33 8.89 -8.21
C ILE A 23 -0.87 9.47 -8.95
N HIS A 24 -1.14 9.01 -10.18
CA HIS A 24 -2.33 9.42 -10.90
C HIS A 24 -3.59 8.76 -10.33
N TYR A 25 -4.73 9.42 -10.49
CA TYR A 25 -6.00 8.78 -10.14
C TYR A 25 -6.19 7.48 -10.92
N ASN A 26 -6.75 6.47 -10.26
CA ASN A 26 -6.96 5.12 -10.79
C ASN A 26 -5.67 4.36 -11.16
N GLU A 27 -4.48 4.90 -10.88
CA GLU A 27 -3.23 4.18 -11.02
C GLU A 27 -3.01 3.30 -9.78
N PRO A 28 -2.79 1.98 -9.96
CA PRO A 28 -2.69 1.07 -8.84
C PRO A 28 -1.33 1.16 -8.15
N PHE A 29 -1.35 1.03 -6.82
CA PHE A 29 -0.20 0.76 -5.98
C PHE A 29 -0.54 -0.35 -4.98
N THR A 30 0.47 -0.89 -4.31
CA THR A 30 0.28 -2.01 -3.38
C THR A 30 0.89 -1.74 -2.02
N ILE A 31 0.15 -2.05 -0.97
CA ILE A 31 0.69 -2.21 0.38
C ILE A 31 0.94 -3.71 0.60
N TRP A 32 2.19 -4.07 0.80
CA TRP A 32 2.61 -5.43 1.10
C TRP A 32 3.03 -5.54 2.56
N TYR A 33 2.65 -6.60 3.25
CA TYR A 33 3.06 -6.86 4.63
C TYR A 33 3.00 -8.33 5.02
N LEU A 34 3.70 -8.71 6.07
CA LEU A 34 3.56 -10.00 6.74
C LEU A 34 2.46 -9.92 7.80
N HIS A 35 1.47 -10.80 7.72
CA HIS A 35 0.42 -10.89 8.72
C HIS A 35 1.01 -11.29 10.08
N SER A 36 0.76 -10.52 11.14
CA SER A 36 1.51 -10.55 12.41
C SER A 36 1.55 -11.92 13.12
N ILE A 37 0.46 -12.68 13.05
CA ILE A 37 0.36 -14.00 13.71
C ILE A 37 1.00 -15.10 12.87
N ALA A 38 0.73 -15.08 11.57
CA ALA A 38 1.07 -16.18 10.68
C ALA A 38 2.38 -15.97 9.93
N ARG A 39 2.92 -14.74 9.93
CA ARG A 39 4.14 -14.31 9.24
C ARG A 39 4.13 -14.67 7.75
N ARG A 40 2.99 -14.47 7.10
CA ARG A 40 2.82 -14.74 5.68
C ARG A 40 2.45 -13.47 4.92
N PRO A 41 2.82 -13.37 3.64
CA PRO A 41 2.58 -12.18 2.84
C PRO A 41 1.09 -11.93 2.61
N VAL A 42 0.74 -10.65 2.70
CA VAL A 42 -0.53 -10.08 2.24
C VAL A 42 -0.19 -8.91 1.31
N GLU A 43 -0.90 -8.83 0.20
CA GLU A 43 -0.85 -7.72 -0.75
C GLU A 43 -2.23 -7.07 -0.83
N GLU A 44 -2.33 -5.79 -0.51
CA GLU A 44 -3.52 -4.98 -0.77
C GLU A 44 -3.25 -4.08 -1.97
N LYS A 45 -4.08 -4.18 -3.01
CA LYS A 45 -4.03 -3.33 -4.19
C LYS A 45 -5.01 -2.18 -4.02
N LEU A 46 -4.50 -0.96 -4.15
CA LEU A 46 -5.26 0.26 -3.98
C LEU A 46 -5.03 1.23 -5.14
N HIS A 47 -5.95 2.18 -5.30
CA HIS A 47 -5.74 3.36 -6.14
C HIS A 47 -6.27 4.63 -5.46
N LEU A 48 -5.84 5.79 -5.97
CA LEU A 48 -6.41 7.08 -5.58
C LEU A 48 -7.66 7.35 -6.41
N ALA A 49 -8.79 7.59 -5.76
CA ALA A 49 -10.02 8.02 -6.42
C ALA A 49 -10.05 9.55 -6.61
N PRO A 50 -10.59 10.06 -7.73
CA PRO A 50 -10.71 11.51 -7.99
C PRO A 50 -11.47 12.28 -6.89
N GLN A 51 -12.34 11.60 -6.14
CA GLN A 51 -13.13 12.16 -5.04
C GLN A 51 -12.31 12.37 -3.75
N GLY A 52 -10.99 12.08 -3.76
CA GLY A 52 -10.11 12.29 -2.62
C GLY A 52 -10.08 11.12 -1.63
N ALA A 53 -10.40 9.91 -2.10
CA ALA A 53 -10.41 8.70 -1.29
C ALA A 53 -9.40 7.66 -1.81
N LEU A 54 -9.00 6.76 -0.92
CA LEU A 54 -8.32 5.51 -1.26
C LEU A 54 -9.36 4.44 -1.54
N VAL A 55 -9.13 3.63 -2.56
CA VAL A 55 -10.00 2.48 -2.86
C VAL A 55 -9.16 1.23 -2.80
N VAL A 56 -9.60 0.24 -2.03
CA VAL A 56 -9.02 -1.11 -2.01
C VAL A 56 -9.77 -1.96 -3.03
N ASP A 57 -9.06 -2.37 -4.08
CA ASP A 57 -9.61 -3.14 -5.20
C ASP A 57 -9.51 -4.64 -4.96
N ALA A 58 -8.40 -5.05 -4.36
CA ALA A 58 -8.08 -6.46 -4.16
C ALA A 58 -7.18 -6.70 -2.95
N THR A 59 -7.33 -7.88 -2.36
CA THR A 59 -6.44 -8.43 -1.32
C THR A 59 -5.98 -9.81 -1.77
N ILE A 60 -4.68 -10.08 -1.65
CA ILE A 60 -4.05 -11.36 -2.02
C ILE A 60 -3.27 -11.89 -0.84
N TRP A 61 -3.43 -13.17 -0.51
CA TRP A 61 -2.75 -13.84 0.61
C TRP A 61 -2.54 -15.33 0.32
N ASP A 62 -1.71 -16.02 1.10
CA ASP A 62 -1.29 -17.41 0.81
C ASP A 62 -1.49 -18.38 1.99
N MET A 63 -2.45 -18.08 2.87
CA MET A 63 -2.78 -18.89 4.04
C MET A 63 -4.28 -19.07 4.23
N ASN A 64 -4.67 -20.19 4.85
CA ASN A 64 -5.97 -20.33 5.50
C ASN A 64 -5.82 -19.95 6.97
N GLY A 65 -6.51 -18.90 7.42
CA GLY A 65 -6.40 -18.44 8.81
C GLY A 65 -7.47 -17.44 9.21
N THR A 66 -7.66 -17.29 10.51
CA THR A 66 -8.64 -16.38 11.13
C THR A 66 -8.30 -14.92 10.86
N GLY A 67 -9.29 -14.14 10.40
CA GLY A 67 -9.15 -12.68 10.18
C GLY A 67 -9.11 -12.25 8.70
N LEU A 68 -9.12 -13.20 7.77
CA LEU A 68 -9.22 -12.95 6.33
C LEU A 68 -10.62 -13.34 5.84
N PRO A 69 -11.15 -12.70 4.78
CA PRO A 69 -12.52 -12.93 4.34
C PRO A 69 -12.72 -14.40 3.97
N TYR A 70 -13.65 -15.06 4.67
CA TYR A 70 -13.99 -16.48 4.49
C TYR A 70 -14.79 -16.74 3.20
N GLY A 71 -15.24 -15.68 2.54
CA GLY A 71 -15.92 -15.72 1.25
C GLY A 71 -16.10 -14.31 0.68
N PRO A 72 -16.42 -14.18 -0.62
CA PRO A 72 -16.70 -12.89 -1.23
C PRO A 72 -18.04 -12.32 -0.74
N ASP A 73 -18.07 -11.02 -0.42
CA ASP A 73 -19.33 -10.28 -0.31
C ASP A 73 -19.99 -10.18 -1.70
N PRO A 74 -21.31 -9.91 -1.80
CA PRO A 74 -21.97 -9.74 -3.09
C PRO A 74 -21.25 -8.75 -4.02
N GLY A 75 -20.89 -9.20 -5.23
CA GLY A 75 -20.16 -8.40 -6.22
C GLY A 75 -18.63 -8.58 -6.20
N MET A 76 -18.07 -9.18 -5.14
CA MET A 76 -16.66 -9.55 -5.08
C MET A 76 -16.40 -10.88 -5.78
N LYS A 77 -15.18 -11.09 -6.25
CA LYS A 77 -14.74 -12.35 -6.86
C LYS A 77 -13.60 -12.95 -6.05
N PHE A 78 -13.74 -14.22 -5.71
CA PHE A 78 -12.75 -14.98 -4.95
C PHE A 78 -12.17 -16.09 -5.84
N GLU A 79 -10.85 -16.15 -5.92
CA GLU A 79 -10.11 -17.13 -6.71
C GLU A 79 -8.94 -17.71 -5.90
N LEU A 80 -8.68 -19.00 -6.06
CA LEU A 80 -7.45 -19.65 -5.59
C LEU A 80 -6.58 -19.95 -6.80
N LYS A 81 -5.43 -19.26 -6.91
CA LYS A 81 -4.52 -19.38 -8.05
C LYS A 81 -3.08 -19.44 -7.57
N ASP A 82 -2.32 -20.42 -8.05
CA ASP A 82 -0.90 -20.60 -7.72
C ASP A 82 -0.63 -20.64 -6.19
N GLY A 83 -1.53 -21.26 -5.43
CA GLY A 83 -1.46 -21.34 -3.96
C GLY A 83 -1.80 -20.03 -3.23
N LYS A 84 -2.26 -18.99 -3.94
CA LYS A 84 -2.69 -17.72 -3.37
C LYS A 84 -4.20 -17.55 -3.48
N TYR A 85 -4.80 -17.08 -2.40
CA TYR A 85 -6.16 -16.58 -2.35
C TYR A 85 -6.18 -15.15 -2.87
N ILE A 86 -7.10 -14.87 -3.78
CA ILE A 86 -7.24 -13.59 -4.46
C ILE A 86 -8.69 -13.15 -4.32
N LEU A 87 -8.93 -12.07 -3.57
CA LEU A 87 -10.22 -11.41 -3.51
C LEU A 87 -10.15 -10.11 -4.33
N THR A 88 -11.01 -9.96 -5.32
CA THR A 88 -11.06 -8.79 -6.22
C THR A 88 -12.46 -8.19 -6.26
N ASN A 89 -12.60 -7.05 -6.94
CA ASN A 89 -13.84 -6.25 -7.04
C ASN A 89 -14.34 -5.78 -5.68
N MET A 90 -13.43 -5.55 -4.72
CA MET A 90 -13.80 -5.14 -3.37
C MET A 90 -14.38 -3.73 -3.34
N ASN A 91 -13.83 -2.81 -4.14
CA ASN A 91 -14.27 -1.41 -4.26
C ASN A 91 -14.50 -0.72 -2.91
N ARG A 92 -13.68 -1.04 -1.90
CA ARG A 92 -13.84 -0.50 -0.55
C ARG A 92 -13.22 0.88 -0.49
N VAL A 93 -14.06 1.89 -0.24
CA VAL A 93 -13.66 3.30 -0.23
C VAL A 93 -13.30 3.73 1.20
N PHE A 94 -12.10 4.29 1.36
CA PHE A 94 -11.60 4.82 2.61
C PHE A 94 -11.16 6.28 2.43
N PRO A 95 -11.58 7.23 3.28
CA PRO A 95 -11.04 8.59 3.23
C PRO A 95 -9.53 8.59 3.54
N GLU A 96 -9.12 7.69 4.44
CA GLU A 96 -7.74 7.46 4.83
C GLU A 96 -7.55 6.01 5.27
N VAL A 97 -6.32 5.50 5.17
CA VAL A 97 -5.91 4.22 5.75
C VAL A 97 -4.94 4.52 6.88
N VAL A 98 -5.30 4.09 8.10
CA VAL A 98 -4.47 4.26 9.29
C VAL A 98 -3.89 2.92 9.70
N MET A 99 -2.57 2.88 9.90
CA MET A 99 -1.87 1.66 10.30
C MET A 99 -0.62 1.98 11.13
N ALA A 100 -0.20 1.04 11.98
CA ALA A 100 1.10 1.13 12.65
C ALA A 100 2.16 0.40 11.85
N ILE A 101 3.35 0.99 11.72
CA ILE A 101 4.50 0.29 11.13
C ILE A 101 4.88 -0.86 12.04
N GLY A 102 4.52 -2.08 11.66
CA GLY A 102 4.78 -3.28 12.45
C GLY A 102 6.27 -3.62 12.51
N TRP A 103 6.68 -4.14 13.68
CA TRP A 103 8.04 -4.66 13.93
C TRP A 103 8.37 -5.90 13.09
N VAL A 104 7.36 -6.76 12.91
CA VAL A 104 7.48 -8.04 12.17
C VAL A 104 6.80 -7.95 10.80
N ALA A 105 5.81 -7.06 10.65
CA ALA A 105 4.96 -7.00 9.47
C ALA A 105 5.68 -6.49 8.21
N GLU A 106 6.91 -5.95 8.33
CA GLU A 106 7.73 -5.52 7.18
C GLU A 106 6.97 -4.71 6.12
N HIS A 107 6.10 -3.79 6.55
CA HIS A 107 5.24 -3.04 5.63
C HIS A 107 6.04 -2.37 4.51
N ARG A 108 5.60 -2.56 3.27
CA ARG A 108 6.21 -2.01 2.06
C ARG A 108 5.15 -1.35 1.19
N LEU A 109 5.48 -0.17 0.67
CA LEU A 109 4.75 0.45 -0.42
C LEU A 109 5.41 0.06 -1.75
N ILE A 110 4.64 -0.55 -2.64
CA ILE A 110 5.08 -0.97 -3.98
C ILE A 110 4.36 -0.13 -5.03
N TYR A 111 5.13 0.51 -5.91
CA TYR A 111 4.61 1.35 -6.97
C TYR A 111 5.61 1.42 -8.13
N GLN A 112 5.12 1.36 -9.38
CA GLN A 112 5.94 1.42 -10.60
C GLN A 112 7.21 0.55 -10.56
N GLY A 113 7.05 -0.71 -10.13
CA GLY A 113 8.15 -1.68 -10.08
C GLY A 113 9.24 -1.34 -9.06
N ARG A 114 8.94 -0.57 -8.01
CA ARG A 114 9.82 -0.24 -6.91
C ARG A 114 9.12 -0.50 -5.58
N SER A 115 9.90 -0.86 -4.56
CA SER A 115 9.44 -1.20 -3.21
C SER A 115 10.12 -0.32 -2.18
N LEU A 116 9.32 0.35 -1.35
CA LEU A 116 9.78 1.17 -0.23
C LEU A 116 9.36 0.51 1.09
N PRO A 117 10.28 -0.04 1.89
CA PRO A 117 10.00 -0.41 3.27
C PRO A 117 9.58 0.84 4.07
N LEU A 118 8.38 0.81 4.67
CA LEU A 118 7.85 1.96 5.42
C LEU A 118 8.69 2.29 6.65
N ALA A 119 9.40 1.30 7.19
CA ALA A 119 10.39 1.49 8.27
C ALA A 119 11.55 2.46 7.90
N ARG A 120 11.74 2.78 6.62
CA ARG A 120 12.69 3.82 6.17
C ARG A 120 12.15 5.25 6.34
N LEU A 121 10.84 5.41 6.52
CA LEU A 121 10.20 6.71 6.74
C LEU A 121 10.07 7.03 8.23
N ALA A 122 9.72 6.04 9.05
CA ALA A 122 9.58 6.16 10.48
C ALA A 122 9.84 4.81 11.16
N PRO A 123 10.28 4.77 12.43
CA PRO A 123 10.58 3.52 13.12
C PRO A 123 9.32 2.65 13.29
N PRO A 124 9.50 1.33 13.45
CA PRO A 124 8.39 0.46 13.87
C PRO A 124 7.71 0.97 15.15
N GLY A 125 6.40 0.77 15.23
CA GLY A 125 5.53 1.33 16.27
C GLY A 125 4.91 2.68 15.91
N THR A 126 5.45 3.42 14.93
CA THR A 126 4.86 4.69 14.49
C THR A 126 3.52 4.45 13.79
N ALA A 127 2.47 5.12 14.27
CA ALA A 127 1.18 5.18 13.61
C ALA A 127 1.23 6.17 12.43
N ILE A 128 0.94 5.65 11.24
CA ILE A 128 0.91 6.42 9.99
C ILE A 128 -0.50 6.46 9.41
N ARG A 129 -0.73 7.49 8.61
CA ARG A 129 -1.93 7.71 7.81
C ARG A 129 -1.54 7.81 6.35
N LEU A 130 -2.20 7.01 5.52
CA LEU A 130 -2.18 7.13 4.08
C LEU A 130 -3.45 7.85 3.63
N GLN A 131 -3.32 8.88 2.80
CA GLN A 131 -4.46 9.64 2.30
C GLN A 131 -4.16 10.26 0.93
N VAL A 132 -5.21 10.69 0.22
CA VAL A 132 -5.05 11.45 -1.02
C VAL A 132 -4.61 12.87 -0.68
N GLY A 133 -3.48 13.30 -1.24
CA GLY A 133 -2.96 14.66 -1.14
C GLY A 133 -2.97 15.39 -2.48
N ARG A 134 -2.73 16.70 -2.43
CA ARG A 134 -2.45 17.51 -3.61
C ARG A 134 -1.34 18.50 -3.30
N HIS A 135 -0.28 18.48 -4.08
CA HIS A 135 0.87 19.36 -3.87
C HIS A 135 1.31 20.04 -5.17
N PRO A 136 1.98 21.20 -5.09
CA PRO A 136 2.69 21.78 -6.23
C PRO A 136 3.66 20.77 -6.84
N ARG A 137 3.79 20.77 -8.17
CA ARG A 137 4.60 19.75 -8.86
C ARG A 137 6.09 19.77 -8.48
N TRP A 138 6.64 20.90 -8.02
CA TRP A 138 8.02 20.94 -7.52
C TRP A 138 8.20 20.17 -6.20
N VAL A 139 7.19 20.21 -5.30
CA VAL A 139 7.16 19.36 -4.09
C VAL A 139 7.11 17.89 -4.49
N LEU A 140 6.29 17.55 -5.49
CA LEU A 140 6.19 16.18 -5.99
C LEU A 140 7.45 15.73 -6.72
N ALA A 141 8.15 16.62 -7.43
CA ALA A 141 9.43 16.31 -8.06
C ALA A 141 10.49 15.97 -7.01
N TYR A 142 10.58 16.77 -5.95
CA TYR A 142 11.46 16.49 -4.81
C TYR A 142 11.10 15.16 -4.13
N ASN A 143 9.83 14.90 -3.86
CA ASN A 143 9.39 13.65 -3.24
C ASN A 143 9.54 12.45 -4.17
N HIS A 144 9.43 12.63 -5.49
CA HIS A 144 9.71 11.58 -6.47
C HIS A 144 11.20 11.20 -6.45
N LEU A 145 12.10 12.18 -6.35
CA LEU A 145 13.53 11.89 -6.14
C LEU A 145 13.77 11.16 -4.82
N ARG A 146 13.14 11.59 -3.72
CA ARG A 146 13.19 10.85 -2.44
C ARG A 146 12.68 9.43 -2.57
N TRP A 147 11.57 9.21 -3.30
CA TRP A 147 11.07 7.89 -3.61
C TRP A 147 12.11 7.04 -4.35
N LEU A 148 12.76 7.58 -5.38
CA LEU A 148 13.78 6.85 -6.14
C LEU A 148 15.00 6.47 -5.29
N LEU A 149 15.36 7.28 -4.30
CA LEU A 149 16.45 7.05 -3.35
C LEU A 149 16.08 6.04 -2.24
N LEU A 150 14.87 6.17 -1.69
CA LEU A 150 14.42 5.36 -0.56
C LEU A 150 13.88 3.99 -1.01
N SER A 151 13.34 3.90 -2.22
CA SER A 151 12.82 2.67 -2.80
C SER A 151 13.93 1.84 -3.42
N GLN A 152 13.79 0.53 -3.32
CA GLN A 152 14.62 -0.44 -3.99
C GLN A 152 13.87 -0.94 -5.21
N LYS A 153 14.58 -1.25 -6.30
CA LYS A 153 14.00 -2.17 -7.28
C LYS A 153 13.76 -3.50 -6.55
N PRO A 154 12.61 -4.17 -6.74
CA PRO A 154 12.39 -5.46 -6.11
C PRO A 154 13.58 -6.36 -6.43
N ALA A 155 14.03 -7.12 -5.44
CA ALA A 155 14.90 -8.25 -5.72
C ALA A 155 14.22 -9.10 -6.79
N PRO A 156 14.94 -9.63 -7.79
CA PRO A 156 14.35 -10.58 -8.73
C PRO A 156 13.63 -11.64 -7.90
N ALA A 157 12.40 -11.99 -8.30
CA ALA A 157 11.61 -12.99 -7.59
C ALA A 157 12.51 -14.21 -7.33
N GLN A 158 12.71 -14.56 -6.06
CA GLN A 158 13.36 -15.82 -5.75
C GLN A 158 12.49 -16.89 -6.38
N LYS A 159 13.02 -17.57 -7.41
CA LYS A 159 12.37 -18.73 -8.00
C LYS A 159 12.02 -19.65 -6.84
N GLY A 160 10.74 -19.98 -6.72
CA GLY A 160 10.30 -20.97 -5.74
C GLY A 160 11.18 -22.20 -5.87
N VAL A 161 11.67 -22.67 -4.73
CA VAL A 161 12.28 -23.99 -4.63
C VAL A 161 11.22 -24.98 -5.10
N GLU A 162 11.56 -25.76 -6.12
CA GLU A 162 10.77 -26.87 -6.66
C GLU A 162 10.35 -27.88 -5.59
#